data_AF-A0AAU3UUQ2-F1
#
_entry.id   AF-A0AAU3UUQ2-F1
#
_cell.length_a   1.000
_cell.length_b   1.000
_cell.length_c   1.000
_cell.angle_alpha   90.00
_cell.angle_beta   90.00
_cell.angle_gamma   90.00
#
_symmetry.space_group_name_H-M   'P 1'
#
loop_
_entity.id
_entity.type
_entity.pdbx_description
1 polymer ?
#
loop_
_entity_poly.entity_id
_entity_poly.type
_entity_poly.pdbx_seq_one_letter_code
_entity_poly.pdbx_strand_id
1 'polypeptide(L)'
;MSMPESPFADTRFTSGPVHHEPAPAQFSQANGVYCRYCGSTPGLDLDFRAHRGMVFIMQFRKLPGPYCRDCGLASFRKMTGDSLVQGWWGPISFLLANPVTLLINAVNRARLGSLAPPIPGGPSRPMDPGKPLYLRPQILGLVVPIGLIVLLIVSATSSSSSSSHHSYPSSGSHNTYPVPTFDAPVMPTFPTAPVVPTTPATRGAKAAKVGDCVWDSNGPIQTDNTPKVEIVDCGDQRAQATVLGKPTGPTADTECDTQYPATDVIITHKVSYGGGPELEDFALCLQLK
;
A
#
# COMPACT_ATOMS: atom_id res chain seq x y z
N MET A 1 81.32 -5.29 38.44
CA MET A 1 81.02 -4.83 37.07
C MET A 1 79.52 -4.69 36.97
N SER A 2 79.02 -3.45 36.94
CA SER A 2 77.60 -3.11 36.93
C SER A 2 77.30 -2.35 35.64
N MET A 3 76.31 -2.81 34.88
CA MET A 3 75.84 -2.17 33.65
C MET A 3 74.93 -0.98 33.98
N PRO A 4 74.91 0.09 33.17
CA PRO A 4 73.81 1.04 33.15
C PRO A 4 72.87 0.85 31.95
N GLU A 5 71.57 1.00 32.24
CA GLU A 5 70.42 1.02 31.33
C GLU A 5 70.47 2.19 30.33
N SER A 6 69.95 1.95 29.11
CA SER A 6 69.71 2.97 28.08
C SER A 6 68.23 3.37 28.06
N PRO A 7 67.89 4.67 27.93
CA PRO A 7 66.50 5.12 27.90
C PRO A 7 65.88 5.00 26.51
N PHE A 8 64.61 4.59 26.48
CA PHE A 8 63.74 4.55 25.30
C PHE A 8 63.49 5.98 24.77
N ALA A 9 63.70 6.17 23.47
CA ALA A 9 63.34 7.39 22.75
C ALA A 9 61.87 7.32 22.27
N ASP A 10 61.10 8.33 22.68
CA ASP A 10 59.70 8.60 22.34
C ASP A 10 59.54 8.97 20.85
N THR A 11 59.01 8.06 20.03
CA THR A 11 58.60 8.39 18.65
C THR A 11 57.17 8.92 18.65
N ARG A 12 57.01 10.24 18.79
CA ARG A 12 55.72 10.91 18.57
C ARG A 12 55.36 10.85 17.09
N PHE A 13 54.39 10.01 16.75
CA PHE A 13 53.77 9.98 15.42
C PHE A 13 52.84 11.20 15.29
N THR A 14 53.28 12.23 14.58
CA THR A 14 52.44 13.38 14.21
C THR A 14 51.45 12.95 13.13
N SER A 15 50.18 12.79 13.49
CA SER A 15 49.07 12.60 12.55
C SER A 15 48.74 13.91 11.84
N GLY A 16 49.14 14.05 10.59
CA GLY A 16 48.69 15.14 9.71
C GLY A 16 47.20 14.99 9.34
N PRO A 17 46.50 16.07 8.97
CA PRO A 17 45.11 16.01 8.54
C PRO A 17 44.98 15.23 7.23
N VAL A 18 44.12 14.20 7.25
CA VAL A 18 43.78 13.41 6.06
C VAL A 18 42.94 14.28 5.13
N HIS A 19 43.52 14.74 4.03
CA HIS A 19 42.75 15.29 2.93
C HIS A 19 41.92 14.16 2.32
N HIS A 20 40.60 14.19 2.56
CA HIS A 20 39.65 13.35 1.84
C HIS A 20 39.54 13.88 0.40
N GLU A 21 40.22 13.20 -0.51
CA GLU A 21 40.01 13.39 -1.95
C GLU A 21 38.54 13.06 -2.27
N PRO A 22 37.77 13.98 -2.88
CA PRO A 22 36.37 13.69 -3.23
C PRO A 22 36.35 12.57 -4.27
N ALA A 23 35.63 11.49 -3.95
CA ALA A 23 35.45 10.35 -4.83
C ALA A 23 34.98 10.81 -6.23
N PRO A 24 35.48 10.20 -7.32
CA PRO A 24 35.10 10.58 -8.68
C PRO A 24 33.59 10.47 -8.86
N ALA A 25 33.00 11.49 -9.49
CA ALA A 25 31.56 11.67 -9.54
C ALA A 25 30.85 10.53 -10.29
N GLN A 26 29.84 9.94 -9.65
CA GLN A 26 29.14 8.69 -10.01
C GLN A 26 28.18 8.80 -11.21
N PHE A 27 28.40 9.75 -12.12
CA PHE A 27 27.47 10.07 -13.22
C PHE A 27 27.25 8.91 -14.21
N SER A 28 28.16 7.92 -14.29
CA SER A 28 28.03 6.75 -15.17
C SER A 28 26.89 5.78 -14.80
N GLN A 29 26.24 5.96 -13.65
CA GLN A 29 25.14 5.07 -13.20
C GLN A 29 23.74 5.68 -13.38
N ALA A 30 23.63 6.93 -13.82
CA ALA A 30 22.35 7.53 -14.15
C ALA A 30 21.83 6.97 -15.48
N ASN A 31 20.56 6.58 -15.52
CA ASN A 31 19.92 6.04 -16.74
C ASN A 31 18.79 6.94 -17.28
N GLY A 32 18.66 8.16 -16.75
CA GLY A 32 17.62 9.12 -17.14
C GLY A 32 16.21 8.78 -16.62
N VAL A 33 16.05 7.67 -15.89
CA VAL A 33 14.80 7.32 -15.22
C VAL A 33 14.91 7.75 -13.75
N TYR A 34 13.90 8.49 -13.28
CA TYR A 34 13.87 9.03 -11.94
C TYR A 34 12.81 8.33 -11.11
N CYS A 35 13.15 8.03 -9.85
CA CYS A 35 12.21 7.43 -8.93
C CYS A 35 11.04 8.38 -8.66
N ARG A 36 9.81 7.89 -8.80
CA ARG A 36 8.59 8.65 -8.49
C ARG A 36 8.52 9.14 -7.04
N TYR A 37 9.18 8.46 -6.11
CA TYR A 37 9.05 8.70 -4.67
C TYR A 37 10.12 9.63 -4.09
N CYS A 38 11.38 9.49 -4.54
CA CYS A 38 12.49 10.29 -4.01
C CYS A 38 13.18 11.15 -5.08
N GLY A 39 12.84 10.95 -6.36
CA GLY A 39 13.48 11.60 -7.51
C GLY A 39 14.94 11.20 -7.75
N SER A 40 15.48 10.20 -7.04
CA SER A 40 16.83 9.67 -7.30
C SER A 40 16.87 8.81 -8.58
N THR A 41 18.06 8.66 -9.15
CA THR A 41 18.36 7.84 -10.34
C THR A 41 19.57 6.93 -10.02
N PRO A 42 19.75 5.74 -10.63
CA PRO A 42 18.91 5.11 -11.65
C PRO A 42 17.54 4.67 -11.14
N GLY A 43 16.54 4.76 -12.00
CA GLY A 43 15.19 4.27 -11.77
C GLY A 43 14.81 3.14 -12.72
N LEU A 44 13.84 2.32 -12.35
CA LEU A 44 13.28 1.26 -13.20
C LEU A 44 11.76 1.30 -13.14
N ASP A 45 11.14 1.27 -14.31
CA ASP A 45 9.69 1.23 -14.42
C ASP A 45 9.18 -0.21 -14.25
N LEU A 46 8.56 -0.45 -13.11
CA LEU A 46 7.92 -1.71 -12.74
C LEU A 46 6.86 -1.42 -11.67
N ASP A 47 5.97 -2.37 -11.47
CA ASP A 47 4.89 -2.26 -10.51
C ASP A 47 5.01 -3.36 -9.44
N PHE A 48 4.76 -3.01 -8.18
CA PHE A 48 4.54 -4.01 -7.14
C PHE A 48 3.05 -4.21 -6.92
N ARG A 49 2.63 -5.44 -6.68
CA ARG A 49 1.24 -5.80 -6.46
C ARG A 49 1.06 -6.37 -5.07
N ALA A 50 -0.07 -6.15 -4.43
CA ALA A 50 -0.42 -6.85 -3.20
C ALA A 50 -1.79 -7.50 -3.34
N HIS A 51 -1.92 -8.68 -2.77
CA HIS A 51 -3.16 -9.43 -2.78
C HIS A 51 -3.76 -9.49 -1.37
N ARG A 52 -4.96 -8.92 -1.20
CA ARG A 52 -5.77 -9.08 0.01
C ARG A 52 -6.91 -10.01 -0.33
N GLY A 53 -6.77 -11.28 0.06
CA GLY A 53 -7.81 -12.29 -0.03
C GLY A 53 -8.68 -12.19 1.21
N MET A 54 -9.87 -11.62 1.08
CA MET A 54 -10.96 -11.87 2.02
C MET A 54 -11.86 -12.94 1.39
N VAL A 55 -12.48 -13.80 2.19
CA VAL A 55 -13.24 -14.99 1.73
C VAL A 55 -14.21 -14.66 0.58
N PHE A 56 -14.83 -13.47 0.60
CA PHE A 56 -15.79 -13.01 -0.40
C PHE A 56 -15.32 -11.83 -1.27
N ILE A 57 -14.21 -11.17 -0.92
CA ILE A 57 -13.73 -9.98 -1.62
C ILE A 57 -12.24 -10.16 -1.92
N MET A 58 -11.91 -10.20 -3.21
CA MET A 58 -10.53 -10.18 -3.68
C MET A 58 -10.13 -8.74 -4.02
N GLN A 59 -9.15 -8.22 -3.31
CA GLN A 59 -8.61 -6.89 -3.59
C GLN A 59 -7.16 -7.01 -4.07
N PHE A 60 -6.96 -6.67 -5.35
CA PHE A 60 -5.64 -6.49 -5.93
C PHE A 60 -5.22 -5.03 -5.78
N ARG A 61 -4.16 -4.80 -5.02
CA ARG A 61 -3.53 -3.49 -4.90
C ARG A 61 -2.35 -3.43 -5.86
N LYS A 62 -2.16 -2.29 -6.51
CA LYS A 62 -1.03 -2.03 -7.40
C LYS A 62 -0.33 -0.76 -6.94
N LEU A 63 0.99 -0.81 -6.83
CA LEU A 63 1.84 0.32 -6.50
C LEU A 63 2.75 0.61 -7.69
N PRO A 64 2.46 1.66 -8.48
CA PRO A 64 3.17 1.92 -9.72
C PRO A 64 4.53 2.59 -9.52
N GLY A 65 5.49 2.25 -10.37
CA GLY A 65 6.81 2.88 -10.44
C GLY A 65 6.80 4.25 -11.17
N PRO A 66 7.98 4.74 -11.60
CA PRO A 66 9.31 4.12 -11.53
C PRO A 66 9.97 4.15 -10.14
N TYR A 67 10.80 3.16 -9.84
CA TYR A 67 11.49 3.02 -8.54
C TYR A 67 13.02 3.11 -8.67
N CYS A 68 13.68 3.83 -7.77
CA CYS A 68 15.08 3.56 -7.48
C CYS A 68 15.19 2.27 -6.65
N ARG A 69 16.41 1.74 -6.53
CA ARG A 69 16.65 0.48 -5.81
C ARG A 69 16.06 0.47 -4.40
N ASP A 70 16.31 1.50 -3.60
CA ASP A 70 15.95 1.47 -2.17
C ASP A 70 14.45 1.69 -1.96
N CYS A 71 13.82 2.64 -2.68
CA CYS A 71 12.37 2.80 -2.66
C CYS A 71 11.64 1.56 -3.17
N GLY A 72 12.15 0.92 -4.23
CA GLY A 72 11.57 -0.31 -4.75
C GLY A 72 11.69 -1.47 -3.76
N LEU A 73 12.79 -1.56 -2.99
CA LEU A 73 12.97 -2.57 -1.95
C LEU A 73 11.98 -2.38 -0.80
N ALA A 74 11.78 -1.13 -0.37
CA ALA A 74 10.79 -0.79 0.65
C ALA A 74 9.37 -1.19 0.20
N SER A 75 8.99 -0.78 -1.01
CA SER A 75 7.71 -1.12 -1.64
C SER A 75 7.50 -2.63 -1.79
N PHE A 76 8.50 -3.36 -2.30
CA PHE A 76 8.45 -4.82 -2.42
C PHE A 76 8.19 -5.48 -1.06
N ARG A 77 8.94 -5.08 -0.03
CA ARG A 77 8.83 -5.68 1.31
C ARG A 77 7.46 -5.42 1.94
N LYS A 78 6.90 -4.22 1.77
CA LYS A 78 5.56 -3.89 2.23
C LYS A 78 4.49 -4.68 1.46
N MET A 79 4.47 -4.58 0.14
CA MET A 79 3.42 -5.19 -0.69
C MET A 79 3.42 -6.73 -0.60
N THR A 80 4.62 -7.33 -0.55
CA THR A 80 4.78 -8.79 -0.39
C THR A 80 4.43 -9.20 1.04
N GLY A 81 4.86 -8.45 2.06
CA GLY A 81 4.49 -8.73 3.45
C GLY A 81 2.98 -8.68 3.68
N ASP A 82 2.29 -7.68 3.13
CA ASP A 82 0.83 -7.57 3.23
C ASP A 82 0.15 -8.77 2.54
N SER A 83 0.65 -9.19 1.37
CA SER A 83 0.18 -10.38 0.64
C SER A 83 0.40 -11.70 1.39
N LEU A 84 1.51 -11.80 2.13
CA LEU A 84 1.81 -12.99 2.93
C LEU A 84 0.86 -13.16 4.11
N VAL A 85 0.33 -12.09 4.69
CA VAL A 85 -0.60 -12.20 5.82
C VAL A 85 -2.06 -12.24 5.35
N GLN A 86 -2.39 -11.51 4.29
CA GLN A 86 -3.77 -11.30 3.86
C GLN A 86 -4.16 -12.15 2.65
N GLY A 87 -3.23 -12.84 1.98
CA GLY A 87 -3.49 -13.54 0.72
C GLY A 87 -4.00 -14.98 0.85
N TRP A 88 -4.12 -15.55 2.05
CA TRP A 88 -4.39 -16.98 2.23
C TRP A 88 -5.84 -17.34 2.61
N TRP A 89 -6.71 -16.36 2.86
CA TRP A 89 -8.02 -16.61 3.47
C TRP A 89 -9.11 -17.13 2.51
N GLY A 90 -8.83 -17.33 1.22
CA GLY A 90 -9.81 -17.83 0.25
C GLY A 90 -9.23 -18.92 -0.66
N PRO A 91 -10.01 -19.90 -1.15
CA PRO A 91 -9.48 -21.02 -1.93
C PRO A 91 -8.79 -20.62 -3.23
N ILE A 92 -9.44 -19.77 -4.04
CA ILE A 92 -8.88 -19.25 -5.30
C ILE A 92 -7.66 -18.35 -5.02
N SER A 93 -7.71 -17.60 -3.93
CA SER A 93 -6.62 -16.72 -3.49
C SER A 93 -5.38 -17.53 -3.11
N PHE A 94 -5.59 -18.58 -2.31
CA PHE A 94 -4.57 -19.46 -1.79
C PHE A 94 -3.85 -20.22 -2.91
N LEU A 95 -4.59 -20.76 -3.88
CA LEU A 95 -4.04 -21.62 -4.94
C LEU A 95 -3.48 -20.85 -6.13
N LEU A 96 -4.07 -19.71 -6.50
CA LEU A 96 -3.73 -19.03 -7.75
C LEU A 96 -3.36 -17.56 -7.54
N ALA A 97 -4.28 -16.73 -7.05
CA ALA A 97 -4.10 -15.28 -7.11
C ALA A 97 -2.92 -14.77 -6.27
N ASN A 98 -2.76 -15.27 -5.04
CA ASN A 98 -1.67 -14.88 -4.15
C ASN A 98 -0.32 -15.46 -4.63
N PRO A 99 -0.18 -16.76 -4.93
CA PRO A 99 1.07 -17.30 -5.49
C PRO A 99 1.54 -16.57 -6.75
N VAL A 100 0.64 -16.27 -7.69
CA VAL A 100 0.96 -15.51 -8.91
C VAL A 100 1.44 -14.10 -8.57
N THR A 101 0.77 -13.42 -7.63
CA THR A 101 1.18 -12.08 -7.17
C THR A 101 2.57 -12.09 -6.53
N LEU A 102 2.84 -13.05 -5.65
CA LEU A 102 4.14 -13.23 -5.00
C LEU A 102 5.24 -13.49 -6.04
N LEU A 103 4.95 -14.30 -7.06
CA LEU A 103 5.90 -14.60 -8.13
C LEU A 103 6.21 -13.36 -8.99
N ILE A 104 5.20 -12.60 -9.41
CA ILE A 104 5.40 -11.35 -10.17
C ILE A 104 6.27 -10.37 -9.37
N ASN A 105 5.98 -10.20 -8.08
CA ASN A 105 6.77 -9.35 -7.21
C ASN A 105 8.20 -9.86 -7.04
N ALA A 106 8.42 -11.17 -6.97
CA ALA A 106 9.75 -11.77 -6.86
C ALA A 106 10.59 -11.51 -8.12
N VAL A 107 9.99 -11.63 -9.32
CA VAL A 107 10.64 -11.28 -10.59
C VAL A 107 10.97 -9.79 -10.63
N ASN A 108 10.03 -8.93 -10.25
CA ASN A 108 10.26 -7.48 -10.21
C ASN A 108 11.32 -7.10 -9.18
N ARG A 109 11.40 -7.82 -8.06
CA ARG A 109 12.48 -7.69 -7.07
C ARG A 109 13.83 -8.09 -7.63
N ALA A 110 13.90 -9.16 -8.42
CA ALA A 110 15.12 -9.59 -9.08
C ALA A 110 15.61 -8.55 -10.10
N ARG A 111 14.69 -8.02 -10.93
CA ARG A 111 14.97 -6.92 -11.86
C ARG A 111 15.42 -5.66 -11.14
N LEU A 112 14.78 -5.30 -10.03
CA LEU A 112 15.20 -4.17 -9.20
C LEU A 112 16.61 -4.36 -8.61
N GLY A 113 17.00 -5.61 -8.37
CA GLY A 113 18.32 -5.97 -7.84
C GLY A 113 19.48 -5.69 -8.80
N SER A 114 19.23 -5.49 -10.09
CA SER A 114 20.26 -5.12 -11.05
C SER A 114 20.60 -3.63 -11.04
N LEU A 115 19.80 -2.80 -10.35
CA LEU A 115 20.10 -1.38 -10.23
C LEU A 115 21.26 -1.16 -9.26
N ALA A 116 22.05 -0.14 -9.58
CA ALA A 116 23.01 0.39 -8.65
C ALA A 116 22.32 1.18 -7.52
N PRO A 117 23.04 1.56 -6.45
CA PRO A 117 22.49 2.41 -5.39
C PRO A 117 21.94 3.73 -5.95
N PRO A 118 20.90 4.33 -5.34
CA PRO A 118 20.41 5.64 -5.75
C PRO A 118 21.49 6.72 -5.58
N ILE A 119 21.71 7.53 -6.62
CA ILE A 119 22.64 8.65 -6.60
C ILE A 119 22.06 9.75 -5.69
N PRO A 120 22.84 10.27 -4.71
CA PRO A 120 22.43 11.38 -3.87
C PRO A 120 22.14 12.65 -4.68
N GLY A 121 21.18 13.46 -4.23
CA GLY A 121 20.81 14.73 -4.87
C GLY A 121 19.38 14.81 -5.42
N GLY A 122 18.58 13.75 -5.24
CA GLY A 122 17.13 13.81 -5.47
C GLY A 122 16.41 14.74 -4.49
N PRO A 123 15.20 15.23 -4.84
CA PRO A 123 14.39 16.14 -4.03
C PRO A 123 13.98 15.58 -2.65
N SER A 124 13.98 14.26 -2.47
CA SER A 124 13.68 13.64 -1.18
C SER A 124 14.63 12.48 -0.92
N ARG A 125 14.77 12.10 0.35
CA ARG A 125 15.60 10.95 0.73
C ARG A 125 14.94 9.65 0.25
N PRO A 126 15.72 8.67 -0.27
CA PRO A 126 15.19 7.35 -0.57
C PRO A 126 14.53 6.72 0.66
N MET A 127 13.45 5.96 0.44
CA MET A 127 12.78 5.23 1.52
C MET A 127 13.74 4.20 2.13
N ASP A 128 13.68 4.04 3.45
CA ASP A 128 14.42 2.97 4.11
C ASP A 128 13.73 1.62 3.86
N PRO A 129 14.39 0.66 3.18
CA PRO A 129 13.82 -0.66 3.00
C PRO A 129 13.77 -1.46 4.32
N GLY A 130 14.50 -1.04 5.35
CA GLY A 130 14.53 -1.64 6.69
C GLY A 130 15.06 -3.07 6.69
N LYS A 131 14.51 -3.92 7.57
CA LYS A 131 14.87 -5.34 7.65
C LYS A 131 14.37 -6.12 6.41
N PRO A 132 15.10 -7.13 5.93
CA PRO A 132 14.64 -8.00 4.86
C PRO A 132 13.42 -8.82 5.29
N LEU A 133 12.63 -9.29 4.31
CA LEU A 133 11.32 -9.90 4.54
C LEU A 133 11.37 -11.13 5.49
N TYR A 134 12.45 -11.92 5.42
CA TYR A 134 12.62 -13.11 6.27
C TYR A 134 12.87 -12.80 7.76
N LEU A 135 13.20 -11.55 8.10
CA LEU A 135 13.36 -11.09 9.49
C LEU A 135 12.13 -10.33 10.01
N ARG A 136 11.04 -10.29 9.23
CA ARG A 136 9.82 -9.56 9.57
C ARG A 136 8.72 -10.53 10.00
N PRO A 137 7.85 -10.18 10.96
CA PRO A 137 6.78 -11.08 11.43
C PRO A 137 5.80 -11.47 10.32
N GLN A 138 5.67 -10.66 9.26
CA GLN A 138 4.86 -10.98 8.08
C GLN A 138 5.30 -12.29 7.39
N ILE A 139 6.54 -12.75 7.57
CA ILE A 139 7.00 -14.04 7.04
C ILE A 139 6.22 -15.22 7.62
N LEU A 140 5.69 -15.09 8.84
CA LEU A 140 4.84 -16.10 9.48
C LEU A 140 3.57 -16.37 8.68
N GLY A 141 3.18 -15.46 7.78
CA GLY A 141 2.12 -15.69 6.82
C GLY A 141 2.32 -16.94 5.94
N LEU A 142 3.57 -17.36 5.69
CA LEU A 142 3.87 -18.61 4.96
C LEU A 142 3.54 -19.88 5.75
N VAL A 143 3.36 -19.80 7.06
CA VAL A 143 2.99 -20.96 7.90
C VAL A 143 1.60 -21.48 7.51
N VAL A 144 0.68 -20.60 7.11
CA VAL A 144 -0.68 -20.99 6.70
C VAL A 144 -0.67 -21.93 5.50
N PRO A 145 -0.08 -21.58 4.34
CA PRO A 145 -0.04 -22.48 3.21
C PRO A 145 0.81 -23.71 3.44
N ILE A 146 1.95 -23.59 4.12
CA ILE A 146 2.81 -24.74 4.43
C ILE A 146 2.07 -25.72 5.34
N GLY A 147 1.40 -25.22 6.39
CA GLY A 147 0.63 -26.02 7.33
C GLY A 147 -0.53 -26.76 6.67
N LEU A 148 -1.28 -26.09 5.77
CA LEU A 148 -2.36 -26.74 5.01
C LEU A 148 -1.82 -27.84 4.09
N ILE A 149 -0.71 -27.58 3.38
CA ILE A 149 -0.08 -28.57 2.50
C ILE A 149 0.40 -29.78 3.33
N VAL A 150 1.06 -29.55 4.46
CA VAL A 150 1.52 -30.62 5.37
C VAL A 150 0.32 -31.42 5.90
N LEU A 151 -0.75 -30.76 6.34
CA LEU A 151 -1.96 -31.43 6.81
C LEU A 151 -2.58 -32.31 5.72
N LEU A 152 -2.67 -31.81 4.48
CA LEU A 152 -3.18 -32.57 3.35
C LEU A 152 -2.30 -33.80 3.06
N ILE A 153 -0.97 -33.66 3.07
CA ILE A 153 -0.04 -34.77 2.86
C ILE A 153 -0.18 -35.82 3.98
N VAL A 154 -0.27 -35.41 5.26
CA VAL A 154 -0.45 -36.32 6.40
C VAL A 154 -1.79 -37.03 6.35
N SER A 155 -2.87 -36.32 6.00
CA SER A 155 -4.20 -36.94 5.84
C SER A 155 -4.23 -37.95 4.69
N ALA A 156 -3.55 -37.66 3.58
CA ALA A 156 -3.44 -38.58 2.44
C ALA A 156 -2.61 -39.84 2.77
N THR A 157 -1.63 -39.75 3.66
CA THR A 157 -0.84 -40.91 4.13
C THR A 157 -1.54 -41.72 5.23
N SER A 158 -2.48 -41.11 5.97
CA SER A 158 -3.27 -41.78 7.02
C SER A 158 -4.54 -42.45 6.48
N SER A 159 -4.86 -42.25 5.21
CA SER A 159 -6.08 -42.77 4.57
C SER A 159 -5.83 -44.09 3.85
N SER A 160 -5.66 -45.17 4.60
CA SER A 160 -5.97 -46.52 4.10
C SER A 160 -7.47 -46.77 4.24
N SER A 161 -8.13 -47.14 3.12
CA SER A 161 -9.56 -47.51 2.94
C SER A 161 -10.55 -46.32 2.98
N SER A 162 -11.58 -46.21 2.13
CA SER A 162 -12.21 -47.13 1.17
C SER A 162 -12.95 -46.31 0.10
N SER A 163 -12.77 -46.65 -1.18
CA SER A 163 -13.51 -46.12 -2.31
C SER A 163 -14.92 -46.72 -2.40
N SER A 164 -15.96 -45.89 -2.30
CA SER A 164 -17.33 -46.27 -2.63
C SER A 164 -17.76 -45.50 -3.89
N HIS A 165 -17.57 -46.15 -5.05
CA HIS A 165 -18.13 -45.72 -6.32
C HIS A 165 -19.65 -45.90 -6.30
N HIS A 166 -20.41 -44.81 -6.49
CA HIS A 166 -21.81 -44.90 -6.90
C HIS A 166 -21.97 -44.42 -8.34
N SER A 167 -22.18 -45.38 -9.23
CA SER A 167 -22.55 -45.21 -10.63
C SER A 167 -24.01 -44.76 -10.71
N TYR A 168 -24.30 -43.63 -11.36
CA TYR A 168 -25.66 -43.29 -11.81
C TYR A 168 -25.76 -43.47 -13.33
N PRO A 169 -26.86 -44.07 -13.83
CA PRO A 169 -27.01 -44.36 -15.24
C PRO A 169 -27.44 -43.13 -16.05
N SER A 170 -26.95 -43.11 -17.28
CA SER A 170 -27.30 -42.21 -18.38
C SER A 170 -28.76 -42.40 -18.81
N SER A 171 -29.55 -41.32 -18.83
CA SER A 171 -30.70 -41.17 -19.72
C SER A 171 -31.23 -39.73 -19.70
N GLY A 172 -31.40 -39.12 -20.89
CA GLY A 172 -32.48 -38.15 -21.09
C GLY A 172 -32.11 -36.79 -21.69
N SER A 173 -32.30 -36.69 -23.01
CA SER A 173 -32.93 -35.58 -23.75
C SER A 173 -32.31 -34.16 -23.68
N HIS A 174 -31.70 -33.75 -24.79
CA HIS A 174 -31.52 -32.34 -25.14
C HIS A 174 -32.87 -31.69 -25.41
N ASN A 175 -33.26 -30.73 -24.56
CA ASN A 175 -34.32 -29.77 -24.89
C ASN A 175 -33.68 -28.46 -25.36
N THR A 176 -33.88 -28.17 -26.64
CA THR A 176 -33.58 -26.89 -27.28
C THR A 176 -34.67 -25.90 -26.85
N TYR A 177 -34.33 -24.89 -26.05
CA TYR A 177 -35.23 -23.77 -25.79
C TYR A 177 -34.93 -22.62 -26.76
N PRO A 178 -35.95 -22.00 -27.38
CA PRO A 178 -35.77 -20.88 -28.29
C PRO A 178 -35.47 -19.58 -27.54
N VAL A 179 -34.72 -18.72 -28.20
CA VAL A 179 -34.35 -17.36 -27.78
C VAL A 179 -35.60 -16.47 -27.77
N PRO A 180 -35.90 -15.72 -26.69
CA PRO A 180 -36.89 -14.67 -26.76
C PRO A 180 -36.26 -13.40 -27.35
N THR A 181 -36.70 -13.01 -28.54
CA THR A 181 -36.52 -11.65 -29.06
C THR A 181 -37.52 -10.74 -28.37
N PHE A 182 -37.02 -9.83 -27.52
CA PHE A 182 -37.80 -8.70 -27.02
C PHE A 182 -37.58 -7.51 -27.94
N ASP A 183 -38.64 -7.10 -28.64
CA ASP A 183 -38.73 -5.81 -29.31
C ASP A 183 -38.85 -4.71 -28.24
N ALA A 184 -37.93 -3.74 -28.28
CA ALA A 184 -37.97 -2.55 -27.44
C ALA A 184 -38.84 -1.47 -28.10
N PRO A 185 -39.79 -0.83 -27.38
CA PRO A 185 -40.49 0.33 -27.89
C PRO A 185 -39.58 1.56 -27.93
N VAL A 186 -39.69 2.32 -29.02
CA VAL A 186 -39.04 3.60 -29.26
C VAL A 186 -39.52 4.62 -28.23
N MET A 187 -38.62 5.17 -27.41
CA MET A 187 -38.93 6.29 -26.52
C MET A 187 -38.89 7.62 -27.27
N PRO A 188 -39.77 8.59 -26.94
CA PRO A 188 -39.71 9.94 -27.48
C PRO A 188 -38.52 10.72 -26.89
N THR A 189 -37.81 11.43 -27.76
CA THR A 189 -36.73 12.34 -27.43
C THR A 189 -37.28 13.63 -26.80
N PHE A 190 -36.93 13.88 -25.54
CA PHE A 190 -37.18 15.16 -24.89
C PHE A 190 -36.04 16.14 -25.20
N PRO A 191 -36.33 17.43 -25.47
CA PRO A 191 -35.31 18.45 -25.65
C PRO A 191 -34.62 18.77 -24.31
N THR A 192 -33.29 18.76 -24.34
CA THR A 192 -32.40 19.06 -23.22
C THR A 192 -32.57 20.53 -22.81
N ALA A 193 -33.08 20.77 -21.61
CA ALA A 193 -32.95 22.08 -20.97
C ALA A 193 -31.47 22.35 -20.64
N PRO A 194 -30.99 23.60 -20.73
CA PRO A 194 -29.63 23.94 -20.34
C PRO A 194 -29.49 23.73 -18.83
N VAL A 195 -28.66 22.75 -18.45
CA VAL A 195 -28.25 22.55 -17.06
C VAL A 195 -27.41 23.77 -16.68
N VAL A 196 -28.04 24.68 -15.93
CA VAL A 196 -27.32 25.71 -15.19
C VAL A 196 -26.50 24.98 -14.11
N PRO A 197 -25.17 25.06 -14.13
CA PRO A 197 -24.36 24.42 -13.10
C PRO A 197 -24.43 25.28 -11.83
N THR A 198 -25.40 24.98 -10.97
CA THR A 198 -25.38 25.49 -9.60
C THR A 198 -24.28 24.75 -8.85
N THR A 199 -23.09 25.32 -8.88
CA THR A 199 -21.94 24.88 -8.08
C THR A 199 -22.21 25.29 -6.63
N PRO A 200 -22.45 24.37 -5.68
CA PRO A 200 -22.45 24.74 -4.27
C PRO A 200 -21.00 24.95 -3.85
N ALA A 201 -20.71 26.13 -3.30
CA ALA A 201 -19.40 26.51 -2.82
C ALA A 201 -18.79 25.46 -1.87
N THR A 202 -17.70 24.84 -2.31
CA THR A 202 -16.46 24.52 -1.57
C THR A 202 -16.53 24.54 -0.02
N ARG A 203 -17.37 23.70 0.60
CA ARG A 203 -17.45 23.56 2.07
C ARG A 203 -17.41 22.11 2.59
N GLY A 204 -16.99 21.16 1.77
CA GLY A 204 -16.83 19.75 2.19
C GLY A 204 -15.44 19.43 2.75
N ALA A 205 -15.25 18.20 3.24
CA ALA A 205 -13.98 17.67 3.75
C ALA A 205 -12.75 17.99 2.88
N LYS A 206 -12.91 17.99 1.55
CA LYS A 206 -11.82 18.28 0.61
C LYS A 206 -11.32 19.72 0.70
N ALA A 207 -12.18 20.68 1.06
CA ALA A 207 -11.85 22.09 1.19
C ALA A 207 -11.28 22.45 2.57
N ALA A 208 -11.47 21.59 3.59
CA ALA A 208 -11.09 21.84 4.97
C ALA A 208 -9.57 21.99 5.14
N LYS A 209 -9.16 22.92 6.01
CA LYS A 209 -7.79 23.29 6.37
C LYS A 209 -7.60 23.17 7.87
N VAL A 210 -6.33 23.14 8.29
CA VAL A 210 -5.96 23.16 9.71
C VAL A 210 -6.53 24.42 10.36
N GLY A 211 -7.20 24.25 11.51
CA GLY A 211 -7.89 25.31 12.24
C GLY A 211 -9.37 25.49 11.87
N ASP A 212 -9.86 24.86 10.80
CA ASP A 212 -11.28 24.91 10.46
C ASP A 212 -12.10 24.08 11.46
N CYS A 213 -13.29 24.57 11.80
CA CYS A 213 -14.26 23.80 12.56
C CYS A 213 -15.20 23.06 11.61
N VAL A 214 -15.50 21.82 11.98
CA VAL A 214 -16.30 20.92 11.15
C VAL A 214 -17.45 20.34 11.95
N TRP A 215 -18.53 20.05 11.22
CA TRP A 215 -19.66 19.31 11.74
C TRP A 215 -20.03 18.19 10.77
N ASP A 216 -20.63 17.15 11.31
CA ASP A 216 -21.19 16.08 10.51
C ASP A 216 -22.70 16.33 10.34
N SER A 217 -23.12 16.49 9.09
CA SER A 217 -24.52 16.72 8.74
C SER A 217 -25.42 15.49 8.92
N ASN A 218 -24.82 14.30 9.10
CA ASN A 218 -25.54 13.03 9.30
C ASN A 218 -25.74 12.67 10.78
N GLY A 219 -25.05 13.34 11.72
CA GLY A 219 -25.17 13.04 13.14
C GLY A 219 -23.95 13.43 13.97
N PRO A 220 -23.73 12.74 15.11
CA PRO A 220 -22.53 12.93 15.92
C PRO A 220 -21.30 12.31 15.24
N ILE A 221 -20.29 13.14 14.98
CA ILE A 221 -19.08 12.81 14.22
C ILE A 221 -18.25 11.66 14.83
N GLN A 222 -18.42 11.38 16.12
CA GLN A 222 -17.73 10.31 16.83
C GLN A 222 -18.30 8.92 16.55
N THR A 223 -19.58 8.85 16.17
CA THR A 223 -20.33 7.59 16.12
C THR A 223 -20.83 7.24 14.72
N ASP A 224 -20.73 8.17 13.76
CA ASP A 224 -21.15 7.93 12.39
C ASP A 224 -20.05 7.21 11.59
N ASN A 225 -20.44 6.11 10.92
CA ASN A 225 -19.58 5.33 10.04
C ASN A 225 -19.54 5.87 8.61
N THR A 226 -20.38 6.86 8.28
CA THR A 226 -20.50 7.54 6.98
C THR A 226 -20.57 9.06 7.14
N PRO A 227 -19.57 9.70 7.78
CA PRO A 227 -19.66 11.10 8.15
C PRO A 227 -19.67 12.01 6.93
N LYS A 228 -20.63 12.94 6.89
CA LYS A 228 -20.71 13.99 5.86
C LYS A 228 -20.25 15.31 6.44
N VAL A 229 -18.93 15.50 6.34
CA VAL A 229 -18.20 16.64 6.92
C VAL A 229 -18.44 17.91 6.13
N GLU A 230 -18.90 18.94 6.83
CA GLU A 230 -19.07 20.30 6.33
C GLU A 230 -18.31 21.29 7.22
N ILE A 231 -17.74 22.34 6.60
CA ILE A 231 -17.00 23.39 7.31
C ILE A 231 -18.00 24.42 7.85
N VAL A 232 -17.90 24.71 9.15
CA VAL A 232 -18.72 25.69 9.88
C VAL A 232 -17.84 26.69 10.61
N ASP A 233 -18.45 27.81 11.02
CA ASP A 233 -17.79 28.77 11.90
C ASP A 233 -17.53 28.10 13.26
N CYS A 234 -16.35 28.33 13.85
CA CYS A 234 -15.99 27.77 15.16
C CYS A 234 -16.87 28.30 16.31
N GLY A 235 -17.51 29.45 16.13
CA GLY A 235 -18.51 30.00 17.06
C GLY A 235 -19.90 29.38 16.91
N ASP A 236 -20.17 28.59 15.87
CA ASP A 236 -21.45 27.90 15.67
C ASP A 236 -21.62 26.81 16.75
N GLN A 237 -22.83 26.68 17.30
CA GLN A 237 -23.17 25.64 18.27
C GLN A 237 -23.11 24.24 17.67
N ARG A 238 -23.14 24.13 16.34
CA ARG A 238 -23.04 22.87 15.61
C ARG A 238 -21.61 22.44 15.34
N ALA A 239 -20.59 23.26 15.64
CA ALA A 239 -19.20 22.87 15.49
C ALA A 239 -18.85 21.75 16.47
N GLN A 240 -18.58 20.55 15.94
CA GLN A 240 -18.33 19.35 16.74
C GLN A 240 -16.84 19.08 16.94
N ALA A 241 -16.00 19.48 16.00
CA ALA A 241 -14.57 19.23 16.04
C ALA A 241 -13.77 20.31 15.30
N THR A 242 -12.48 20.41 15.63
CA THR A 242 -11.49 21.28 14.96
C THR A 242 -10.46 20.43 14.22
N VAL A 243 -10.09 20.84 13.01
CA VAL A 243 -9.06 20.17 12.21
C VAL A 243 -7.66 20.49 12.73
N LEU A 244 -6.97 19.51 13.28
CA LEU A 244 -5.58 19.63 13.71
C LEU A 244 -4.58 19.39 12.57
N GLY A 245 -4.92 18.47 11.67
CA GLY A 245 -4.03 18.01 10.61
C GLY A 245 -4.79 17.49 9.40
N LYS A 246 -4.17 17.61 8.22
CA LYS A 246 -4.66 17.03 6.97
C LYS A 246 -3.51 16.34 6.21
N PRO A 247 -2.97 15.24 6.74
CA PRO A 247 -2.02 14.44 6.02
C PRO A 247 -2.64 13.87 4.72
N THR A 248 -1.80 13.68 3.71
CA THR A 248 -2.22 13.23 2.38
C THR A 248 -1.53 11.94 2.00
N GLY A 249 -2.21 11.13 1.19
CA GLY A 249 -1.70 9.84 0.75
C GLY A 249 -2.12 8.66 1.64
N PRO A 250 -1.60 7.45 1.33
CA PRO A 250 -2.17 6.18 1.77
C PRO A 250 -1.80 5.76 3.20
N THR A 251 -1.14 6.65 3.95
CA THR A 251 -0.78 6.48 5.37
C THR A 251 -1.24 7.67 6.20
N ALA A 252 -2.16 8.49 5.64
CA ALA A 252 -2.61 9.71 6.27
C ALA A 252 -3.31 9.43 7.61
N ASP A 253 -4.01 8.30 7.74
CA ASP A 253 -4.59 7.80 8.99
C ASP A 253 -3.52 7.59 10.07
N THR A 254 -2.43 6.91 9.71
CA THR A 254 -1.31 6.59 10.61
C THR A 254 -0.52 7.86 10.99
N GLU A 255 -0.50 8.84 10.10
CA GLU A 255 0.12 10.14 10.35
C GLU A 255 -0.69 10.96 11.37
N CYS A 256 -2.01 10.84 11.39
CA CYS A 256 -2.84 11.40 12.46
C CYS A 256 -2.48 10.82 13.84
N ASP A 257 -2.33 9.49 13.94
CA ASP A 257 -1.99 8.82 15.20
C ASP A 257 -0.60 9.19 15.73
N THR A 258 0.36 9.40 14.84
CA THR A 258 1.78 9.54 15.20
C THR A 258 2.23 11.00 15.34
N GLN A 259 1.69 11.92 14.53
CA GLN A 259 2.12 13.31 14.51
C GLN A 259 1.14 14.25 15.24
N TYR A 260 -0.11 13.83 15.46
CA TYR A 260 -1.15 14.65 16.07
C TYR A 260 -1.73 13.95 17.31
N PRO A 261 -1.01 13.91 18.44
CA PRO A 261 -1.42 13.16 19.64
C PRO A 261 -2.69 13.69 20.33
N ALA A 262 -3.15 14.89 19.96
CA ALA A 262 -4.40 15.49 20.44
C ALA A 262 -5.62 15.15 19.55
N THR A 263 -5.48 14.18 18.64
CA THR A 263 -6.55 13.73 17.75
C THR A 263 -7.47 12.75 18.48
N ASP A 264 -8.77 13.04 18.45
CA ASP A 264 -9.81 12.18 19.01
C ASP A 264 -10.55 11.37 17.93
N VAL A 265 -10.71 11.95 16.73
CA VAL A 265 -11.43 11.32 15.62
C VAL A 265 -10.62 11.48 14.33
N ILE A 266 -10.53 10.40 13.54
CA ILE A 266 -9.84 10.39 12.24
C ILE A 266 -10.88 10.12 11.16
N ILE A 267 -11.00 11.05 10.20
CA ILE A 267 -11.87 10.88 9.04
C ILE A 267 -11.03 10.72 7.78
N THR A 268 -11.06 9.54 7.18
CA THR A 268 -10.37 9.26 5.92
C THR A 268 -11.26 9.60 4.73
N HIS A 269 -10.76 10.42 3.81
CA HIS A 269 -11.39 10.62 2.52
C HIS A 269 -10.78 9.69 1.49
N LYS A 270 -11.64 8.93 0.81
CA LYS A 270 -11.24 8.00 -0.23
C LYS A 270 -11.69 8.50 -1.58
N VAL A 271 -10.79 8.47 -2.56
CA VAL A 271 -11.10 8.78 -3.96
C VAL A 271 -11.04 7.48 -4.75
N SER A 272 -12.10 7.22 -5.50
CA SER A 272 -12.11 6.20 -6.53
C SER A 272 -11.84 6.85 -7.89
N TYR A 273 -10.78 6.41 -8.56
CA TYR A 273 -10.49 6.81 -9.94
C TYR A 273 -10.98 5.72 -10.88
N GLY A 274 -12.18 5.91 -11.45
CA GLY A 274 -12.84 4.93 -12.33
C GLY A 274 -13.32 3.69 -11.58
N GLY A 275 -13.27 2.51 -12.22
CA GLY A 275 -13.58 1.22 -11.58
C GLY A 275 -12.46 0.67 -10.67
N GLY A 276 -11.54 1.53 -10.21
CA GLY A 276 -10.39 1.18 -9.38
C GLY A 276 -10.71 1.14 -7.88
N PRO A 277 -9.78 0.67 -7.03
CA PRO A 277 -9.97 0.68 -5.59
C PRO A 277 -9.96 2.10 -5.05
N GLU A 278 -10.79 2.33 -4.04
CA GLU A 278 -10.77 3.54 -3.21
C GLU A 278 -9.39 3.72 -2.58
N LEU A 279 -8.70 4.78 -3.00
CA LEU A 279 -7.42 5.20 -2.42
C LEU A 279 -7.70 6.27 -1.39
N GLU A 280 -7.08 6.15 -0.21
CA GLU A 280 -7.05 7.23 0.74
C GLU A 280 -6.28 8.41 0.14
N ASP A 281 -7.01 9.48 -0.10
CA ASP A 281 -6.52 10.73 -0.67
C ASP A 281 -5.93 11.59 0.44
N PHE A 282 -6.68 11.72 1.55
CA PHE A 282 -6.26 12.41 2.76
C PHE A 282 -7.01 11.89 3.99
N ALA A 283 -6.48 12.17 5.17
CA ALA A 283 -7.20 12.01 6.44
C ALA A 283 -7.33 13.38 7.12
N LEU A 284 -8.43 13.61 7.83
CA LEU A 284 -8.60 14.74 8.74
C LEU A 284 -8.37 14.23 10.16
N CYS A 285 -7.37 14.79 10.81
CA CYS A 285 -7.10 14.56 12.23
C CYS A 285 -7.92 15.60 13.01
N LEU A 286 -8.95 15.15 13.72
CA LEU A 286 -9.93 16.02 14.39
C LEU A 286 -9.79 15.94 15.89
N GLN A 287 -9.83 17.10 16.54
CA GLN A 287 -10.00 17.23 17.99
C GLN A 287 -11.44 17.59 18.29
N LEU A 288 -12.07 16.86 19.19
CA LEU A 288 -13.44 17.16 19.61
C LEU A 288 -13.47 18.44 20.44
N LYS A 289 -14.56 19.20 20.28
CA LYS A 289 -14.82 20.40 21.06
C LYS A 289 -15.49 20.08 22.40
#